data_AF-A0A854PI83-F1
#
_entry.id   AF-A0A854PI83-F1
#
_cell.length_a   1.000
_cell.length_b   1.000
_cell.length_c   1.000
_cell.angle_alpha   90.00
_cell.angle_beta   90.00
_cell.angle_gamma   90.00
#
_symmetry.space_group_name_H-M   'P 1'
#
loop_
_entity.id
_entity.type
_entity.pdbx_description
1 polymer ?
#
loop_
_entity_poly.entity_id
_entity_poly.type
_entity_poly.pdbx_seq_one_letter_code
_entity_poly.pdbx_strand_id
1 'polypeptide(L)'
;MYGFYGDAGEKDYGLAFEYYQEAVQLLNETNDDDDIMSDIYYRLALCWYKGYGTDQDILVAFHYINEAEFYSYCDRFTDKFMWQSIAKRIELLRSEIKHSLDEALENK
;
A
#
# COMPACT_ATOMS: atom_id res chain seq x y z
N MET A 1 -4.05 -31.37 -19.29
CA MET A 1 -3.48 -30.27 -18.49
C MET A 1 -4.27 -29.04 -18.87
N TYR A 2 -5.07 -28.52 -17.95
CA TYR A 2 -6.09 -27.50 -18.22
C TYR A 2 -5.44 -26.22 -18.75
N GLY A 3 -5.95 -25.72 -19.88
CA GLY A 3 -5.54 -24.45 -20.46
C GLY A 3 -6.16 -23.31 -19.67
N PHE A 4 -5.33 -22.37 -19.22
CA PHE A 4 -5.79 -21.04 -18.86
C PHE A 4 -5.33 -20.11 -19.98
N TYR A 5 -6.21 -19.93 -20.97
CA TYR A 5 -6.28 -18.67 -21.69
C TYR A 5 -6.76 -17.64 -20.66
N GLY A 6 -5.83 -17.02 -19.95
CA GLY A 6 -6.11 -15.86 -19.12
C GLY A 6 -6.34 -14.68 -20.05
N ASP A 7 -7.59 -14.28 -20.17
CA ASP A 7 -8.00 -13.05 -20.85
C ASP A 7 -7.25 -11.88 -20.17
N ALA A 8 -6.27 -11.31 -20.86
CA ALA A 8 -5.39 -10.26 -20.34
C ALA A 8 -6.09 -8.88 -20.33
N GLY A 9 -7.35 -8.83 -19.92
CA GLY A 9 -8.24 -7.68 -20.09
C GLY A 9 -8.67 -6.99 -18.80
N GLU A 10 -8.78 -7.70 -17.69
CA GLU A 10 -9.12 -7.11 -16.39
C GLU A 10 -7.84 -6.95 -15.57
N LYS A 11 -7.51 -5.72 -15.19
CA LYS A 11 -6.47 -5.48 -14.18
C LYS A 11 -6.92 -6.20 -12.91
N ASP A 12 -6.39 -7.39 -12.66
CA ASP A 12 -6.69 -8.19 -11.46
C ASP A 12 -6.07 -7.52 -10.22
N TYR A 13 -6.74 -6.47 -9.77
CA TYR A 13 -6.42 -5.78 -8.53
C TYR A 13 -6.50 -6.71 -7.31
N GLY A 14 -7.32 -7.76 -7.39
CA GLY A 14 -7.38 -8.85 -6.40
C GLY A 14 -6.07 -9.62 -6.30
N LEU A 15 -5.53 -10.05 -7.45
CA LEU A 15 -4.25 -10.76 -7.48
C LEU A 15 -3.09 -9.88 -7.01
N ALA A 16 -3.09 -8.58 -7.38
CA ALA A 16 -2.09 -7.64 -6.89
C ALA A 16 -2.14 -7.49 -5.36
N PHE A 17 -3.34 -7.46 -4.77
CA PHE A 17 -3.53 -7.40 -3.33
C PHE A 17 -2.97 -8.63 -2.62
N GLU A 18 -3.26 -9.84 -3.14
CA GLU A 18 -2.70 -11.09 -2.60
C GLU A 18 -1.16 -11.09 -2.62
N TYR A 19 -0.55 -10.68 -3.73
CA TYR A 19 0.92 -10.58 -3.81
C TYR A 19 1.52 -9.61 -2.81
N TYR A 20 0.86 -8.48 -2.51
CA TYR A 20 1.36 -7.55 -1.49
C TYR A 20 1.25 -8.13 -0.07
N GLN A 21 0.21 -8.91 0.22
CA GLN A 21 0.09 -9.61 1.50
C GLN A 21 1.17 -10.69 1.66
N GLU A 22 1.41 -11.48 0.62
CA GLU A 22 2.47 -12.48 0.60
C GLU A 22 3.85 -11.84 0.76
N ALA A 23 4.09 -10.69 0.10
CA ALA A 23 5.33 -9.94 0.27
C ALA A 23 5.55 -9.53 1.73
N VAL A 24 4.54 -8.96 2.42
CA VAL A 24 4.67 -8.61 3.85
C VAL A 24 4.98 -9.85 4.71
N GLN A 25 4.39 -11.01 4.40
CA GLN A 25 4.69 -12.26 5.13
C GLN A 25 6.14 -12.71 4.94
N LEU A 26 6.61 -12.76 3.70
CA LEU A 26 7.98 -13.15 3.38
C LEU A 26 9.00 -12.22 4.02
N LEU A 27 8.71 -10.91 4.02
CA LEU A 27 9.56 -9.89 4.62
C LEU A 27 9.69 -10.04 6.15
N ASN A 28 8.58 -10.38 6.82
CA ASN A 28 8.61 -10.68 8.25
C ASN A 28 9.41 -11.95 8.58
N GLU A 29 9.48 -12.90 7.64
CA GLU A 29 10.26 -14.14 7.82
C GLU A 29 11.75 -13.95 7.57
N THR A 30 12.13 -13.14 6.58
CA THR A 30 13.53 -12.91 6.23
C THR A 30 14.22 -11.94 7.19
N ASN A 31 13.49 -11.03 7.87
CA ASN A 31 14.07 -9.96 8.70
C ASN A 31 15.16 -9.15 7.96
N ASP A 32 15.20 -9.25 6.63
CA ASP A 32 16.09 -8.47 5.80
C ASP A 32 15.54 -7.05 5.73
N ASP A 33 16.44 -6.08 5.75
CA ASP A 33 16.16 -4.65 5.78
C ASP A 33 15.66 -4.23 4.38
N ASP A 34 14.47 -4.69 4.02
CA ASP A 34 14.05 -4.79 2.63
C ASP A 34 13.50 -3.45 2.12
N ASP A 35 14.17 -2.92 1.09
CA ASP A 35 14.01 -1.59 0.52
C ASP A 35 12.65 -1.29 -0.10
N ILE A 36 11.73 -2.25 -0.05
CA ILE A 36 10.44 -2.21 -0.71
C ILE A 36 9.27 -2.14 0.27
N MET A 37 9.51 -2.18 1.60
CA MET A 37 8.45 -2.09 2.61
C MET A 37 7.57 -0.86 2.42
N SER A 38 8.18 0.32 2.26
CA SER A 38 7.45 1.58 2.06
C SER A 38 6.55 1.54 0.81
N ASP A 39 7.00 0.91 -0.28
CA ASP A 39 6.21 0.76 -1.52
C ASP A 39 5.09 -0.28 -1.37
N ILE A 40 5.33 -1.40 -0.69
CA ILE A 40 4.32 -2.44 -0.44
C ILE A 40 3.19 -1.89 0.43
N TYR A 41 3.52 -1.27 1.56
CA TYR A 41 2.52 -0.67 2.45
C TYR A 41 1.74 0.46 1.77
N TYR A 42 2.41 1.28 0.96
CA TYR A 42 1.73 2.30 0.15
C TYR A 42 0.69 1.70 -0.80
N ARG A 43 1.01 0.57 -1.45
CA ARG A 43 0.08 -0.12 -2.36
C ARG A 43 -1.06 -0.81 -1.64
N LEU A 44 -0.80 -1.42 -0.48
CA LEU A 44 -1.85 -1.96 0.39
C LEU A 44 -2.80 -0.85 0.82
N ALA A 45 -2.29 0.29 1.29
CA ALA A 45 -3.10 1.44 1.66
C ALA A 45 -3.97 1.94 0.48
N LEU A 46 -3.40 1.98 -0.73
CA LEU A 46 -4.14 2.35 -1.93
C LEU A 46 -5.25 1.34 -2.24
N CYS A 47 -4.99 0.04 -2.07
CA CYS A 47 -5.99 -0.99 -2.29
C CYS A 47 -7.17 -0.86 -1.34
N TRP A 48 -6.91 -0.69 -0.05
CA TRP A 48 -7.94 -0.46 0.96
C TRP A 48 -8.69 0.86 0.77
N TYR A 49 -8.01 1.91 0.31
CA TYR A 49 -8.64 3.21 0.06
C TYR A 49 -9.55 3.21 -1.18
N LYS A 50 -9.16 2.49 -2.24
CA LYS A 50 -9.92 2.44 -3.50
C LYS A 50 -10.87 1.23 -3.60
N GLY A 51 -10.80 0.27 -2.68
CA GLY A 51 -11.52 -0.99 -2.77
C GLY A 51 -11.01 -1.89 -3.89
N TYR A 52 -9.69 -1.89 -4.14
CA TYR A 52 -9.06 -2.70 -5.18
C TYR A 52 -8.71 -4.09 -4.64
N GLY A 53 -9.50 -5.09 -5.05
CA GLY A 53 -9.31 -6.47 -4.61
C GLY A 53 -9.87 -6.79 -3.22
N THR A 54 -10.38 -5.78 -2.51
CA THR A 54 -10.99 -5.87 -1.17
C THR A 54 -12.06 -4.79 -1.01
N ASP A 55 -12.89 -4.87 0.02
CA ASP A 55 -13.83 -3.80 0.37
C ASP A 55 -13.08 -2.54 0.81
N GLN A 56 -13.63 -1.38 0.46
CA GLN A 56 -13.04 -0.10 0.85
C GLN A 56 -13.13 0.08 2.36
N ASP A 57 -11.98 0.29 3.01
CA ASP A 57 -11.89 0.59 4.44
C ASP A 57 -10.87 1.72 4.67
N ILE A 58 -11.39 2.89 5.04
CA ILE A 58 -10.59 4.11 5.27
C ILE A 58 -9.71 3.96 6.51
N LEU A 59 -10.17 3.26 7.56
CA LEU A 59 -9.40 3.09 8.79
C LEU A 59 -8.21 2.15 8.55
N VAL A 60 -8.44 1.05 7.82
CA VAL A 60 -7.37 0.12 7.44
C VAL A 60 -6.40 0.77 6.47
N ALA A 61 -6.88 1.54 5.49
CA ALA A 61 -6.02 2.32 4.61
C ALA A 61 -5.15 3.33 5.39
N PHE A 62 -5.72 3.99 6.40
CA PHE A 62 -4.99 4.91 7.26
C PHE A 62 -3.93 4.21 8.12
N HIS A 63 -4.18 3.00 8.57
CA HIS A 63 -3.18 2.21 9.29
C HIS A 63 -1.96 1.92 8.39
N TYR A 64 -2.18 1.34 7.20
CA TYR A 64 -1.10 0.98 6.29
C TYR A 64 -0.32 2.19 5.74
N ILE A 65 -0.98 3.34 5.51
CA ILE A 65 -0.26 4.53 5.04
C ILE A 65 0.67 5.11 6.11
N ASN A 66 0.34 4.96 7.39
CA ASN A 66 1.23 5.36 8.48
C ASN A 66 2.42 4.39 8.61
N GLU A 67 2.23 3.09 8.38
CA GLU A 67 3.35 2.14 8.28
C GLU A 67 4.27 2.51 7.11
N ALA A 68 3.69 2.79 5.93
CA ALA A 68 4.46 3.23 4.77
C ALA A 68 5.30 4.49 5.07
N GLU A 69 4.72 5.47 5.77
CA GLU A 69 5.41 6.70 6.21
C GLU A 69 6.57 6.39 7.17
N PHE A 70 6.40 5.45 8.10
CA PHE A 70 7.46 5.01 9.02
C PHE A 70 8.63 4.36 8.27
N TYR A 71 8.36 3.41 7.38
CA TYR A 71 9.42 2.76 6.59
C TYR A 71 10.09 3.74 5.62
N SER A 72 9.31 4.62 4.97
CA SER A 72 9.86 5.68 4.12
C SER A 72 10.75 6.65 4.91
N TYR A 73 10.43 6.90 6.19
CA TYR A 73 11.28 7.67 7.09
C TYR A 73 12.58 6.92 7.38
N CYS A 74 12.55 5.62 7.67
CA CYS A 74 13.75 4.80 7.84
C CYS A 74 14.63 4.76 6.58
N ASP A 75 14.01 4.61 5.39
CA ASP A 75 14.68 4.63 4.08
C ASP A 75 15.45 5.94 3.81
N ARG A 76 14.98 7.06 4.38
CA ARG A 76 15.66 8.35 4.29
C ARG A 76 17.00 8.36 5.04
N PHE A 77 17.12 7.64 6.16
CA PHE A 77 18.36 7.62 6.96
C PHE A 77 19.41 6.66 6.39
N THR A 78 19.00 5.75 5.52
CA THR A 78 19.89 4.81 4.81
C THR A 78 20.35 5.33 3.44
N ASP A 79 20.02 6.59 3.10
CA ASP A 79 20.36 7.28 1.84
C ASP A 79 19.90 6.50 0.58
N LYS A 80 18.76 5.83 0.66
CA LYS A 80 18.23 5.01 -0.45
C LYS A 80 17.89 5.82 -1.69
N PHE A 81 18.16 5.25 -2.85
CA PHE A 81 17.81 5.86 -4.13
C PHE A 81 16.29 6.11 -4.25
N MET A 82 15.88 7.34 -4.61
CA MET A 82 14.48 7.78 -4.80
C MET A 82 13.57 7.86 -3.55
N TRP A 83 14.10 7.86 -2.32
CA TRP A 83 13.29 7.99 -1.09
C TRP A 83 12.34 9.22 -1.09
N GLN A 84 12.74 10.32 -1.74
CA GLN A 84 11.94 11.54 -1.85
C GLN A 84 10.67 11.35 -2.68
N SER A 85 10.76 10.56 -3.75
CA SER A 85 9.65 10.29 -4.66
C SER A 85 8.58 9.44 -3.98
N ILE A 86 8.99 8.40 -3.24
CA ILE A 86 8.05 7.55 -2.51
C ILE A 86 7.42 8.31 -1.33
N ALA A 87 8.21 9.06 -0.56
CA ALA A 87 7.72 9.88 0.54
C ALA A 87 6.62 10.86 0.09
N LYS A 88 6.83 11.54 -1.05
CA LYS A 88 5.83 12.47 -1.61
C LYS A 88 4.52 11.77 -2.00
N ARG A 89 4.60 10.55 -2.52
CA ARG A 89 3.41 9.76 -2.88
C ARG A 89 2.65 9.30 -1.64
N ILE A 90 3.37 8.88 -0.60
CA ILE A 90 2.81 8.49 0.70
C ILE A 90 2.10 9.68 1.35
N GLU A 91 2.75 10.84 1.39
CA GLU A 91 2.17 12.07 1.95
C GLU A 91 0.89 12.49 1.23
N LEU A 92 0.90 12.44 -0.11
CA LEU A 92 -0.28 12.78 -0.91
C LEU A 92 -1.47 11.85 -0.59
N LEU A 93 -1.24 10.54 -0.63
CA LEU A 93 -2.28 9.55 -0.35
C LEU A 93 -2.78 9.68 1.11
N ARG A 94 -1.88 9.92 2.06
CA ARG A 94 -2.25 10.16 3.45
C ARG A 94 -3.12 11.40 3.62
N SER A 95 -2.83 12.47 2.90
CA SER A 95 -3.66 13.68 2.90
C SER A 95 -5.06 13.40 2.33
N GLU A 96 -5.15 12.63 1.25
CA GLU A 96 -6.45 12.22 0.67
C GLU A 96 -7.25 11.39 1.67
N ILE A 97 -6.64 10.37 2.30
CA ILE A 97 -7.29 9.51 3.29
C ILE A 97 -7.79 10.34 4.48
N LYS A 98 -6.98 11.29 4.98
CA LYS A 98 -7.39 12.19 6.07
C LYS A 98 -8.59 13.04 5.68
N HIS A 99 -8.55 13.68 4.51
CA HIS A 99 -9.66 14.48 4.01
C HIS A 99 -10.95 13.66 3.93
N SER A 100 -10.89 12.46 3.34
CA SER A 100 -12.06 11.56 3.28
C SER A 100 -12.54 11.12 4.66
N LEU A 101 -11.64 10.97 5.63
CA LEU A 101 -12.00 10.64 7.01
C LEU A 101 -12.70 11.81 7.71
N ASP A 102 -12.16 13.03 7.58
CA ASP A 102 -12.76 14.26 8.12
C ASP A 102 -14.16 14.48 7.52
N GLU A 103 -14.33 14.34 6.20
CA GLU A 103 -15.64 14.41 5.53
C GLU A 103 -16.61 13.36 6.09
N ALA A 104 -16.15 12.13 6.34
CA ALA A 104 -16.99 11.07 6.91
C ALA A 104 -17.41 11.36 8.37
N LEU A 105 -16.62 12.15 9.10
CA LEU A 105 -16.93 12.57 10.47
C LEU A 105 -17.84 13.81 10.51
N GLU A 106 -17.66 14.76 9.60
CA GLU A 106 -18.50 15.96 9.49
C GLU A 106 -19.91 15.66 8.99
N ASN A 107 -20.09 14.62 8.18
CA ASN A 107 -21.39 14.19 7.65
C ASN A 107 -22.18 13.27 8.60
N LYS A 108 -21.79 13.18 9.88
CA LYS A 108 -22.37 12.29 10.89
C LYS A 108 -23.08 13.06 12.01
#